data_AF-A0A7S3XFI3-F1
#
_entry.id   AF-A0A7S3XFI3-F1
#
_cell.length_a   1.000
_cell.length_b   1.000
_cell.length_c   1.000
_cell.angle_alpha   90.00
_cell.angle_beta   90.00
_cell.angle_gamma   90.00
#
_symmetry.space_group_name_H-M   'P 1'
#
loop_
_entity.id
_entity.type
_entity.pdbx_description
1 polymer ?
#
loop_
_entity_poly.entity_id
_entity_poly.type
_entity_poly.pdbx_seq_one_letter_code
_entity_poly.pdbx_strand_id
1 'polypeptide(L)'
;PCRGFTPQLAELYNTMKASGRDDFEFIFVSSDRDQESFDEYHAEMPWLALPFENRKAKAALSSMFDVNGIPSLVVVDAEGNTINKSARGPAGAADAAETFPWPPKAMEDISEGVECNGFDINEKAAIVVL
;
A
#
# COMPACT_ATOMS: atom_id res chain seq x y z
N PRO A 1 5.70 -9.52 9.56
CA PRO A 1 4.81 -9.24 8.40
C PRO A 1 5.40 -8.19 7.44
N CYS A 2 5.74 -6.98 7.92
CA CYS A 2 6.27 -5.91 7.07
C CYS A 2 7.60 -6.26 6.37
N ARG A 3 8.58 -6.79 7.12
CA ARG A 3 9.89 -7.18 6.57
C ARG A 3 9.84 -8.28 5.49
N GLY A 4 8.74 -9.04 5.40
CA GLY A 4 8.53 -10.00 4.31
C GLY A 4 7.91 -9.38 3.06
N PHE A 5 7.15 -8.29 3.23
CA PHE A 5 6.44 -7.60 2.14
C PHE A 5 7.31 -6.56 1.45
N THR A 6 8.15 -5.84 2.19
CA THR A 6 9.00 -4.77 1.66
C THR A 6 9.92 -5.20 0.52
N PRO A 7 10.61 -6.37 0.58
CA PRO A 7 11.46 -6.80 -0.53
C PRO A 7 10.68 -7.02 -1.83
N GLN A 8 9.48 -7.62 -1.74
CA GLN A 8 8.59 -7.82 -2.89
C GLN A 8 8.12 -6.48 -3.47
N LEU A 9 7.77 -5.54 -2.59
CA LEU A 9 7.35 -4.21 -2.99
C LEU A 9 8.49 -3.42 -3.65
N ALA A 10 9.74 -3.58 -3.17
CA ALA A 10 10.93 -2.98 -3.76
C ALA A 10 11.24 -3.53 -5.15
N GLU A 11 11.09 -4.84 -5.36
CA GLU A 11 11.23 -5.46 -6.67
C GLU A 11 10.18 -4.93 -7.66
N LEU A 12 8.91 -4.86 -7.23
CA LEU A 12 7.83 -4.28 -8.01
C LEU A 12 8.12 -2.82 -8.40
N TYR A 13 8.49 -1.99 -7.43
CA TYR A 13 8.83 -0.59 -7.65
C TYR A 13 9.95 -0.43 -8.68
N ASN A 14 11.05 -1.18 -8.52
CA ASN A 14 12.17 -1.13 -9.43
C ASN A 14 11.78 -1.60 -10.84
N THR A 15 10.96 -2.65 -10.95
CA THR A 15 10.44 -3.15 -12.23
C THR A 15 9.60 -2.09 -12.94
N MET A 16 8.70 -1.43 -12.20
CA MET A 16 7.87 -0.35 -12.74
C MET A 16 8.69 0.87 -13.15
N LYS A 17 9.67 1.31 -12.34
CA LYS A 17 10.56 2.42 -12.73
C LYS A 17 11.42 2.05 -13.96
N ALA A 18 11.91 0.81 -14.03
CA ALA A 18 12.71 0.32 -15.15
C ALA A 18 11.93 0.19 -16.46
N SER A 19 10.61 0.01 -16.41
CA SER A 19 9.74 0.04 -17.60
C SER A 19 9.45 1.46 -18.11
N GLY A 20 10.02 2.49 -17.46
CA GLY A 20 9.90 3.89 -17.86
C GLY A 20 8.73 4.61 -17.20
N ARG A 21 8.07 4.03 -16.19
CA ARG A 21 7.03 4.73 -15.43
C ARG A 21 7.64 5.76 -14.50
N ASP A 22 7.36 7.03 -14.77
CA ASP A 22 7.68 8.20 -13.95
C ASP A 22 6.43 8.86 -13.34
N ASP A 23 5.25 8.27 -13.57
CA ASP A 23 3.94 8.77 -13.19
C ASP A 23 3.50 8.43 -11.75
N PHE A 24 4.38 7.78 -10.97
CA PHE A 24 4.08 7.39 -9.59
C PHE A 24 5.32 7.44 -8.68
N GLU A 25 5.08 7.50 -7.37
CA GLU A 25 6.11 7.39 -6.34
C GLU A 25 5.56 6.67 -5.09
N PHE A 26 6.41 5.89 -4.42
CA PHE A 26 6.09 5.31 -3.12
C PHE A 26 6.65 6.20 -2.01
N ILE A 27 5.87 6.41 -0.96
CA ILE A 27 6.29 7.21 0.18
C ILE A 27 6.14 6.37 1.44
N PHE A 28 7.26 6.03 2.06
CA PHE A 28 7.28 5.30 3.31
C PHE A 28 6.80 6.20 4.46
N VAL A 29 5.74 5.75 5.14
CA VAL A 29 5.18 6.41 6.32
C VAL A 29 5.42 5.50 7.52
N SER A 30 6.51 5.76 8.23
CA SER A 30 6.99 4.89 9.30
C SER A 30 6.11 4.90 10.54
N SER A 31 5.98 3.73 11.17
CA SER A 31 5.45 3.55 12.52
C SER A 31 6.53 3.10 13.52
N ASP A 32 7.81 3.23 13.16
CA ASP A 32 8.95 2.91 14.03
C ASP A 32 8.96 3.82 15.25
N ARG A 33 9.61 3.33 16.33
CA ARG A 33 9.58 3.97 17.65
C ARG A 33 10.62 5.10 17.77
N ASP A 34 11.71 5.00 17.04
CA ASP A 34 12.86 5.89 17.07
C ASP A 34 13.46 6.10 15.67
N GLN A 35 14.28 7.13 15.55
CA GLN A 35 14.91 7.57 14.31
C GLN A 35 15.90 6.51 13.78
N GLU A 36 16.63 5.83 14.66
CA GLU A 36 17.62 4.81 14.29
C GLU A 36 16.94 3.63 13.59
N SER A 37 15.86 3.09 14.18
CA SER A 37 15.07 2.02 13.56
C SER A 37 14.46 2.43 12.22
N PHE A 38 14.05 3.70 12.10
CA PHE A 38 13.55 4.26 10.84
C PHE A 38 14.63 4.30 9.76
N ASP A 39 15.82 4.82 10.09
CA ASP A 39 16.92 4.98 9.15
C ASP A 39 17.42 3.61 8.66
N GLU A 40 17.58 2.65 9.58
CA GLU A 40 17.99 1.28 9.24
C GLU A 40 17.01 0.63 8.26
N TYR A 41 15.70 0.76 8.51
CA TYR A 41 14.70 0.11 7.69
C TYR A 41 14.44 0.83 6.37
N HIS A 42 14.48 2.16 6.35
CA HIS A 42 14.36 2.95 5.13
C HIS A 42 15.56 2.76 4.19
N ALA A 43 16.75 2.46 4.72
CA ALA A 43 17.92 2.13 3.90
C ALA A 43 17.73 0.90 2.99
N GLU A 44 16.78 0.01 3.31
CA GLU A 44 16.41 -1.14 2.48
C GLU A 44 15.42 -0.78 1.36
N MET A 45 14.93 0.46 1.29
CA MET A 45 13.85 0.89 0.40
C MET A 45 14.33 1.84 -0.70
N PRO A 46 13.96 1.63 -1.98
CA PRO A 46 14.40 2.44 -3.11
C PRO A 46 13.59 3.74 -3.33
N TRP A 47 12.67 4.07 -2.41
CA TRP A 47 11.70 5.15 -2.54
C TRP A 47 11.79 6.18 -1.41
N LEU A 48 11.00 7.24 -1.50
CA LEU A 48 11.02 8.35 -0.54
C LEU A 48 10.38 7.97 0.80
N ALA A 49 10.64 8.76 1.84
CA ALA A 49 9.99 8.62 3.13
C ALA A 49 9.48 9.96 3.65
N LEU A 50 8.37 9.92 4.38
CA LEU A 50 7.97 11.03 5.23
C LEU A 50 9.02 11.17 6.35
N PRO A 51 9.61 12.37 6.56
CA PRO A 51 10.58 12.56 7.63
C PRO A 51 10.01 12.09 8.97
N PHE A 52 10.78 11.27 9.69
CA PHE A 52 10.35 10.64 10.94
C PHE A 52 9.87 11.65 12.00
N GLU A 53 10.54 12.81 12.08
CA GLU A 53 10.17 13.92 12.95
C GLU A 53 8.74 14.45 12.72
N ASN A 54 8.19 14.27 11.52
CA ASN A 54 6.85 14.74 11.18
C ASN A 54 5.74 13.79 11.67
N ARG A 55 5.75 13.50 12.97
CA ARG A 55 4.79 12.62 13.66
C ARG A 55 3.35 13.09 13.51
N LYS A 56 3.12 14.41 13.41
CA LYS A 56 1.80 15.00 13.20
C LYS A 56 1.22 14.61 11.84
N ALA A 57 2.00 14.73 10.76
CA ALA A 57 1.56 14.32 9.43
C ALA A 57 1.32 12.80 9.38
N LYS A 58 2.20 12.01 9.99
CA LYS A 58 2.01 10.56 10.13
C LYS A 58 0.67 10.22 10.78
N ALA A 59 0.36 10.84 11.92
CA ALA A 59 -0.89 10.59 12.64
C ALA A 59 -2.13 11.00 11.82
N ALA A 60 -2.06 12.15 11.12
CA ALA A 60 -3.12 12.60 10.23
C ALA A 60 -3.37 11.60 9.08
N LEU A 61 -2.32 11.11 8.43
CA LEU A 61 -2.42 10.11 7.35
C LEU A 61 -2.99 8.77 7.87
N SER A 62 -2.50 8.28 9.02
CA SER A 62 -3.04 7.07 9.63
C SER A 62 -4.53 7.19 9.93
N SER A 63 -4.98 8.34 10.44
CA SER A 63 -6.40 8.59 10.71
C SER A 63 -7.23 8.76 9.44
N MET A 64 -6.71 9.46 8.43
CA MET A 64 -7.43 9.75 7.18
C MET A 64 -7.72 8.47 6.38
N PHE A 65 -6.79 7.52 6.43
CA PHE A 65 -6.91 6.25 5.72
C PHE A 65 -7.38 5.08 6.60
N ASP A 66 -7.71 5.33 7.87
CA ASP A 66 -8.19 4.31 8.81
C ASP A 66 -7.23 3.11 8.92
N VAL A 67 -5.95 3.41 9.09
CA VAL A 67 -4.89 2.39 9.15
C VAL A 67 -4.91 1.70 10.52
N ASN A 68 -5.51 0.51 10.57
CA ASN A 68 -5.66 -0.29 11.80
C ASN A 68 -4.60 -1.40 11.97
N GLY A 69 -3.74 -1.63 10.97
CA GLY A 69 -2.69 -2.64 11.01
C GLY A 69 -1.54 -2.36 10.04
N ILE A 70 -0.40 -3.05 10.23
CA ILE A 70 0.77 -2.94 9.35
C ILE A 70 1.24 -4.30 8.83
N PRO A 71 1.73 -4.37 7.58
CA PRO A 71 1.85 -3.29 6.60
C PRO A 71 0.50 -2.92 5.98
N SER A 72 0.31 -1.63 5.69
CA SER A 72 -0.82 -1.06 4.93
C SER A 72 -0.27 -0.25 3.76
N LEU A 73 -0.96 -0.30 2.61
CA LEU A 73 -0.60 0.42 1.40
C LEU A 73 -1.85 1.11 0.84
N VAL A 74 -1.73 2.40 0.57
CA VAL A 74 -2.81 3.25 0.06
C VAL A 74 -2.33 3.94 -1.21
N VAL A 75 -3.18 3.97 -2.23
CA VAL A 75 -2.92 4.66 -3.50
C VAL A 75 -3.78 5.90 -3.57
N VAL A 76 -3.14 7.03 -3.87
CA VAL A 76 -3.78 8.33 -4.08
C VAL A 76 -3.38 8.87 -5.45
N ASP A 77 -4.24 9.67 -6.06
CA ASP A 77 -3.92 10.38 -7.31
C ASP A 77 -3.20 11.71 -7.04
N ALA A 78 -2.82 12.40 -8.11
CA ALA A 78 -2.13 13.69 -8.04
C ALA A 78 -2.98 14.83 -7.44
N GLU A 79 -4.31 14.67 -7.39
CA GLU A 79 -5.24 15.63 -6.79
C GLU A 79 -5.50 15.32 -5.30
N GLY A 80 -4.97 14.21 -4.79
CA GLY A 80 -5.14 13.75 -3.42
C GLY A 80 -6.40 12.91 -3.20
N ASN A 81 -7.11 12.50 -4.25
CA ASN A 81 -8.22 11.56 -4.12
C ASN A 81 -7.68 10.15 -3.88
N THR A 82 -8.39 9.37 -3.07
CA THR A 82 -7.99 7.99 -2.79
C THR A 82 -8.46 7.07 -3.91
N ILE A 83 -7.53 6.40 -4.58
CA ILE A 83 -7.83 5.36 -5.57
C ILE A 83 -8.12 4.04 -4.85
N ASN A 84 -7.25 3.61 -3.94
CA ASN A 84 -7.41 2.35 -3.21
C ASN A 84 -6.84 2.45 -1.78
N LYS A 85 -7.64 2.10 -0.77
CA LYS A 85 -7.23 2.09 0.65
C LYS A 85 -6.59 0.77 1.11
N SER A 86 -6.75 -0.31 0.36
CA SER A 86 -6.20 -1.63 0.65
C SER A 86 -5.44 -2.17 -0.57
N ALA A 87 -4.32 -1.53 -0.89
CA ALA A 87 -3.49 -1.89 -2.04
C ALA A 87 -2.43 -2.96 -1.71
N ARG A 88 -2.35 -3.42 -0.46
CA ARG A 88 -1.33 -4.40 -0.06
C ARG A 88 -1.49 -5.73 -0.80
N GLY A 89 -2.72 -6.25 -0.92
CA GLY A 89 -3.03 -7.47 -1.66
C GLY A 89 -2.68 -7.33 -3.14
N PRO A 90 -3.26 -6.35 -3.87
CA PRO A 90 -2.96 -6.11 -5.28
C PRO A 90 -1.47 -5.89 -5.59
N ALA A 91 -0.74 -5.21 -4.71
CA ALA A 91 0.71 -5.00 -4.89
C ALA A 91 1.54 -6.30 -4.76
N GLY A 92 0.98 -7.38 -4.19
CA GLY A 92 1.60 -8.69 -4.13
C GLY A 92 1.19 -9.64 -5.26
N ALA A 93 0.31 -9.20 -6.18
CA ALA A 93 -0.16 -10.02 -7.29
C ALA A 93 0.91 -10.16 -8.38
N ALA A 94 0.84 -11.25 -9.15
CA ALA A 94 1.81 -11.51 -10.22
C ALA A 94 1.75 -10.48 -11.37
N ASP A 95 0.60 -9.84 -11.55
CA ASP A 95 0.30 -8.82 -12.55
C ASP A 95 0.21 -7.40 -11.95
N ALA A 96 0.85 -7.18 -10.79
CA ALA A 96 0.75 -5.93 -10.05
C ALA A 96 1.25 -4.73 -10.87
N ALA A 97 2.30 -4.89 -11.68
CA ALA A 97 2.86 -3.80 -12.47
C ALA A 97 1.90 -3.33 -13.59
N GLU A 98 1.19 -4.29 -14.20
CA GLU A 98 0.24 -4.10 -15.29
C GLU A 98 -1.09 -3.52 -14.80
N THR A 99 -1.53 -3.90 -13.60
CA THR A 99 -2.83 -3.52 -13.04
C THR A 99 -2.78 -2.26 -12.17
N PHE A 100 -1.59 -1.68 -11.94
CA PHE A 100 -1.44 -0.41 -11.23
C PHE A 100 -2.22 0.71 -11.96
N PRO A 101 -3.02 1.55 -11.28
CA PRO A 101 -2.97 1.89 -9.84
C PRO A 101 -3.89 1.08 -8.91
N TRP A 102 -4.28 -0.12 -9.31
CA TRP A 102 -5.09 -1.06 -8.52
C TRP A 102 -6.40 -0.46 -7.98
N PRO A 103 -7.27 0.11 -8.84
CA PRO A 103 -8.59 0.50 -8.39
C PRO A 103 -9.31 -0.72 -7.79
N PRO A 104 -10.10 -0.55 -6.72
CA PRO A 104 -10.81 -1.67 -6.10
C PRO A 104 -11.72 -2.34 -7.12
N LYS A 105 -11.64 -3.67 -7.20
CA LYS A 105 -12.58 -4.44 -8.04
C LYS A 105 -13.99 -4.30 -7.47
N ALA A 106 -14.98 -4.24 -8.36
CA ALA A 106 -16.40 -4.19 -7.99
C ALA A 106 -16.92 -5.53 -7.46
N MET A 107 -16.32 -6.63 -7.89
CA MET A 107 -16.60 -7.99 -7.45
C MET A 107 -15.31 -8.82 -7.51
N GLU A 108 -15.20 -9.83 -6.66
CA GLU A 108 -14.09 -10.78 -6.64
C GLU A 108 -14.65 -12.21 -6.57
N ASP A 109 -13.96 -13.15 -7.22
CA ASP A 109 -14.26 -14.56 -7.03
C ASP A 109 -13.73 -14.99 -5.65
N ILE A 110 -14.61 -15.50 -4.79
CA ILE A 110 -14.25 -15.90 -3.42
C ILE A 110 -13.20 -17.04 -3.39
N SER A 111 -13.08 -17.80 -4.48
CA SER A 111 -12.03 -18.81 -4.62
C SER A 111 -10.66 -18.22 -4.96
N GLU A 112 -10.62 -16.99 -5.50
CA GLU A 112 -9.40 -16.25 -5.81
C GLU A 112 -8.99 -15.33 -4.65
N GLY A 113 -9.95 -14.71 -3.96
CA GLY A 113 -9.68 -13.80 -2.85
C GLY A 113 -10.90 -13.44 -2.01
N VAL A 114 -10.66 -13.06 -0.76
CA VAL A 114 -11.70 -12.58 0.18
C VAL A 114 -11.72 -11.05 0.32
N GLU A 115 -10.82 -10.34 -0.36
CA GLU A 115 -10.75 -8.88 -0.37
C GLU A 115 -11.41 -8.33 -1.65
N CYS A 116 -12.42 -7.48 -1.50
CA CYS A 116 -13.09 -6.83 -2.62
C CYS A 116 -13.48 -5.40 -2.23
N ASN A 117 -13.44 -4.47 -3.19
CA ASN A 117 -13.75 -3.06 -2.94
C ASN A 117 -12.94 -2.42 -1.79
N GLY A 118 -11.71 -2.91 -1.54
CA GLY A 118 -10.82 -2.40 -0.50
C GLY A 118 -11.17 -2.83 0.93
N PHE A 119 -11.99 -3.87 1.10
CA PHE A 119 -12.33 -4.46 2.40
C PHE A 119 -12.24 -5.99 2.33
N ASP A 120 -11.84 -6.62 3.43
CA ASP A 120 -12.03 -8.06 3.61
C ASP A 120 -13.51 -8.38 3.82
N ILE A 121 -13.96 -9.55 3.36
CA ILE A 121 -15.34 -10.02 3.48
C ILE A 121 -15.86 -10.02 4.93
N ASN A 122 -14.98 -10.10 5.93
CA ASN A 122 -15.33 -10.09 7.35
C ASN A 122 -15.43 -8.69 7.96
N GLU A 123 -14.97 -7.65 7.27
CA GLU A 123 -14.90 -6.28 7.81
C GLU A 123 -16.20 -5.49 7.60
N LYS A 124 -16.96 -5.80 6.55
CA LYS A 124 -18.20 -5.11 6.18
C LYS A 124 -19.25 -6.06 5.61
N ALA A 125 -20.50 -5.62 5.61
CA ALA A 125 -21.58 -6.36 4.95
C ALA A 125 -21.25 -6.58 3.47
N ALA A 126 -21.16 -7.85 3.06
CA ALA A 126 -20.85 -8.27 1.71
C ALA A 126 -22.04 -9.00 1.08
N ILE A 127 -22.21 -8.85 -0.24
CA ILE A 127 -23.17 -9.62 -1.02
C ILE A 127 -22.38 -10.73 -1.72
N VAL A 128 -22.65 -11.98 -1.36
CA VAL A 128 -22.10 -13.16 -2.05
C VAL A 128 -23.18 -13.69 -3.00
N VAL A 129 -22.89 -13.68 -4.29
CA VAL A 129 -23.76 -14.24 -5.34
C VAL A 129 -23.27 -15.63 -5.67
N LEU A 130 -24.15 -16.62 -5.61
CA LEU A 130 -23.89 -18.04 -5.90
C LEU A 130 -24.39 -18.43 -7.29
#